data_AF-A0A5C6TRY4-F1
#
_entry.id   AF-A0A5C6TRY4-F1
#
_cell.length_a   1.000
_cell.length_b   1.000
_cell.length_c   1.000
_cell.angle_alpha   90.00
_cell.angle_beta   90.00
_cell.angle_gamma   90.00
#
_symmetry.space_group_name_H-M   'P 1'
#
loop_
_entity.id
_entity.type
_entity.pdbx_description
1 polymer ?
#
loop_
_entity_poly.entity_id
_entity_poly.type
_entity_poly.pdbx_seq_one_letter_code
_entity_poly.pdbx_strand_id
1 'polypeptide(L)'
;MRLTHIVLAGSAALVLAGCAGGGPFHRQRPDEFAVARNAPLVVPPDFALAPPRPGQPDAGSDPHAQALQALFGGPAPRAEVERNMLQVAGGDQAVLGARSVAGDSQTTVVNRGTLVQTIMQLPEGDGREASVTTPQPSAQ
;
A
#
# COMPACT_ATOMS: atom_id res chain seq x y z
N MET A 1 20.06 -74.45 21.86
CA MET A 1 19.48 -74.54 20.50
C MET A 1 18.04 -74.04 20.39
N ARG A 2 17.11 -74.36 21.31
CA ARG A 2 15.73 -73.86 21.21
C ARG A 2 15.60 -72.34 21.30
N LEU A 3 16.34 -71.69 22.21
CA LEU A 3 16.33 -70.24 22.36
C LEU A 3 16.89 -69.51 21.12
N THR A 4 17.96 -70.03 20.52
CA THR A 4 18.58 -69.46 19.31
C THR A 4 17.64 -69.54 18.10
N HIS A 5 16.86 -70.62 17.96
CA HIS A 5 15.86 -70.72 16.90
C HIS A 5 14.67 -69.76 17.11
N ILE A 6 14.23 -69.55 18.36
CA ILE A 6 13.17 -68.58 18.68
C ILE A 6 13.63 -67.15 18.38
N VAL A 7 14.86 -66.79 18.74
CA VAL A 7 15.42 -65.46 18.45
C VAL A 7 15.55 -65.23 16.94
N LEU A 8 16.02 -66.24 16.19
CA LEU A 8 16.15 -66.16 14.73
C LEU A 8 14.79 -66.07 14.03
N ALA A 9 13.79 -66.83 14.48
CA ALA A 9 12.45 -66.78 13.92
C ALA A 9 11.75 -65.44 14.24
N GLY A 10 11.92 -64.94 15.47
CA GLY A 10 11.36 -63.66 15.89
C GLY A 10 11.93 -62.47 15.12
N SER A 11 13.24 -62.44 14.87
CA SER A 11 13.87 -61.38 14.09
C SER A 11 13.44 -61.41 12.62
N ALA A 12 13.32 -62.59 12.02
CA ALA A 12 12.82 -62.74 10.66
C ALA A 12 11.37 -62.23 10.51
N ALA A 13 10.50 -62.54 11.47
CA ALA A 13 9.11 -62.06 11.45
C ALA A 13 8.99 -60.53 11.53
N LEU A 14 9.85 -59.87 12.33
CA LEU A 14 9.90 -58.41 12.44
C LEU A 14 10.33 -57.73 11.14
N VAL A 15 11.29 -58.30 10.41
CA VAL A 15 11.74 -57.77 9.12
C VAL A 15 10.65 -57.90 8.06
N LEU A 16 9.94 -59.03 7.98
CA LEU A 16 8.85 -59.22 7.02
C LEU A 16 7.64 -58.31 7.31
N ALA A 17 7.36 -58.00 8.58
CA ALA A 17 6.27 -57.09 8.95
C ALA A 17 6.48 -55.65 8.46
N GLY A 18 7.72 -55.23 8.19
CA GLY A 18 8.04 -53.91 7.65
C GLY A 18 7.74 -53.73 6.15
N CYS A 19 7.69 -54.83 5.38
CA CYS A 19 7.39 -54.80 3.95
C CYS A 19 5.89 -54.88 3.62
N ALA A 20 5.03 -55.17 4.61
CA ALA A 20 3.59 -55.14 4.43
C ALA A 20 3.09 -53.68 4.37
N GLY A 21 2.64 -53.24 3.19
CA GLY A 21 2.04 -51.92 3.01
C GLY A 21 0.85 -51.69 3.96
N GLY A 22 0.90 -50.60 4.73
CA GLY A 22 -0.18 -50.20 5.65
C GLY A 22 0.20 -50.17 7.14
N GLY A 23 1.31 -50.81 7.53
CA GLY A 23 1.79 -50.85 8.93
C GLY A 23 0.78 -51.46 9.92
N PRO A 24 1.16 -51.64 11.20
CA PRO A 24 0.28 -52.26 12.22
C PRO A 24 -0.95 -51.40 12.57
N PHE A 25 -0.99 -50.15 12.11
CA PHE A 25 -2.04 -49.19 12.45
C PHE A 25 -2.99 -48.90 11.29
N HIS A 26 -2.94 -49.68 10.19
CA HIS A 26 -3.82 -49.49 9.02
C HIS A 26 -3.94 -48.01 8.61
N ARG A 27 -2.81 -47.29 8.64
CA ARG A 27 -2.83 -45.86 8.32
C ARG A 27 -3.07 -45.74 6.83
N GLN A 28 -4.22 -45.20 6.47
CA GLN A 28 -4.56 -44.83 5.11
C GLN A 28 -3.43 -43.89 4.62
N ARG A 29 -2.65 -44.35 3.62
CA ARG A 29 -1.63 -43.51 3.02
C ARG A 29 -2.33 -42.28 2.41
N PRO A 30 -1.78 -41.07 2.57
CA PRO A 30 -2.33 -39.90 1.89
C PRO A 30 -2.38 -40.19 0.39
N ASP A 31 -3.52 -39.99 -0.24
CA ASP A 31 -3.69 -40.20 -1.68
C ASP A 31 -3.15 -38.98 -2.43
N GLU A 32 -1.91 -39.07 -2.91
CA GLU A 32 -1.26 -38.00 -3.70
C GLU A 32 -1.97 -37.69 -5.04
N PHE A 33 -2.92 -38.52 -5.47
CA PHE A 33 -3.74 -38.29 -6.67
C PHE A 33 -5.18 -37.89 -6.33
N ALA A 34 -5.48 -37.63 -5.06
CA ALA A 34 -6.78 -37.10 -4.67
C ALA A 34 -6.95 -35.67 -5.20
N VAL A 35 -7.68 -35.54 -6.31
CA VAL A 35 -8.03 -34.24 -6.88
C VAL A 35 -9.06 -33.57 -5.98
N ALA A 36 -8.64 -32.51 -5.29
CA ALA A 36 -9.55 -31.61 -4.58
C ALA A 36 -10.50 -30.95 -5.58
N ARG A 37 -11.76 -30.73 -5.19
CA ARG A 37 -12.71 -30.01 -6.05
C ARG A 37 -12.24 -28.56 -6.20
N ASN A 38 -11.88 -28.17 -7.42
CA ASN A 38 -11.60 -26.78 -7.74
C ASN A 38 -12.80 -25.91 -7.35
N ALA A 39 -12.53 -24.75 -6.76
CA ALA A 39 -13.55 -23.72 -6.56
C ALA A 39 -14.23 -23.43 -7.92
N PRO A 40 -15.55 -23.17 -7.93
CA PRO A 40 -16.25 -22.88 -9.18
C PRO A 40 -15.58 -21.70 -9.88
N LEU A 41 -15.17 -21.90 -11.13
CA LEU A 41 -14.63 -20.84 -11.97
C LEU A 41 -15.73 -19.84 -12.24
N VAL A 42 -15.70 -18.71 -11.55
CA VAL A 42 -16.53 -17.56 -11.89
C VAL A 42 -15.94 -16.97 -13.15
N VAL A 43 -16.64 -17.15 -14.27
CA VAL A 43 -16.34 -16.44 -15.50
C VAL A 43 -16.59 -14.96 -15.21
N PRO A 44 -15.58 -14.08 -15.29
CA PRO A 44 -15.79 -12.65 -15.14
C PRO A 44 -16.83 -12.17 -16.16
N PRO A 45 -17.61 -11.13 -15.86
CA PRO A 45 -18.54 -10.59 -16.83
C PRO A 45 -17.79 -10.26 -18.13
N ASP A 46 -18.28 -10.79 -19.24
CA ASP A 46 -17.79 -10.41 -20.57
C ASP A 46 -18.15 -8.93 -20.77
N PHE A 47 -17.17 -8.05 -20.59
CA PHE A 47 -17.29 -6.65 -20.98
C PHE A 47 -17.19 -6.60 -22.51
N ALA A 48 -18.29 -6.93 -23.18
CA ALA A 48 -18.46 -6.77 -24.63
C ALA A 48 -18.51 -5.26 -24.96
N LEU A 49 -17.37 -4.60 -24.79
CA LEU A 49 -17.17 -3.21 -25.17
C LEU A 49 -17.26 -3.16 -26.69
N ALA A 50 -18.36 -2.60 -27.20
CA ALA A 50 -18.49 -2.30 -28.62
C ALA A 50 -17.38 -1.32 -29.00
N PRO A 51 -16.57 -1.60 -30.03
CA PRO A 51 -15.55 -0.66 -30.48
C PRO A 51 -16.19 0.70 -30.82
N PRO A 52 -15.59 1.82 -30.41
CA PRO A 52 -16.10 3.14 -30.77
C PRO A 52 -16.12 3.30 -32.29
N ARG A 53 -17.11 4.03 -32.81
CA ARG A 53 -17.25 4.23 -34.26
C ARG A 53 -16.01 4.94 -34.82
N PRO A 54 -15.43 4.48 -35.94
CA PRO A 54 -14.28 5.14 -36.57
C PRO A 54 -14.57 6.62 -36.82
N GLY A 55 -13.69 7.50 -36.33
CA GLY A 55 -13.79 8.95 -36.54
C GLY A 55 -14.67 9.72 -35.55
N GLN A 56 -15.26 9.08 -34.54
CA GLN A 56 -15.86 9.80 -33.42
C GLN A 56 -14.80 10.14 -32.36
N PRO A 57 -14.80 11.37 -31.81
CA PRO A 57 -13.97 11.68 -30.66
C PRO A 57 -14.34 10.76 -29.50
N ASP A 58 -13.33 10.16 -28.89
CA ASP A 58 -13.52 9.31 -27.72
C ASP A 58 -14.18 10.15 -26.62
N ALA A 59 -15.34 9.72 -26.13
CA ALA A 59 -16.01 10.34 -24.98
C ALA A 59 -15.39 9.90 -23.64
N GLY A 60 -14.32 9.10 -23.69
CA GLY A 60 -13.65 8.52 -22.54
C GLY A 60 -12.80 9.53 -21.79
N SER A 61 -12.97 9.53 -20.47
CA SER A 61 -12.00 10.10 -19.52
C SER A 61 -10.58 9.63 -19.84
N ASP A 62 -9.60 10.49 -19.62
CA ASP A 62 -8.18 10.18 -19.75
C ASP A 62 -7.85 8.84 -19.05
N PRO A 63 -7.47 7.79 -19.80
CA PRO A 63 -7.24 6.45 -19.24
C PRO A 63 -6.08 6.46 -18.24
N HIS A 64 -5.13 7.38 -18.40
CA HIS A 64 -4.05 7.58 -17.45
C HIS A 64 -4.59 8.13 -16.12
N ALA A 65 -5.47 9.13 -16.15
CA ALA A 65 -6.12 9.65 -14.96
C ALA A 65 -6.98 8.59 -14.25
N GLN A 66 -7.71 7.76 -15.00
CA GLN A 66 -8.47 6.63 -14.43
C GLN A 66 -7.55 5.60 -13.76
N ALA A 67 -6.44 5.23 -14.41
CA ALA A 67 -5.47 4.29 -13.83
C ALA A 67 -4.88 4.84 -12.52
N LEU A 68 -4.50 6.13 -12.50
CA LEU A 68 -4.02 6.78 -11.28
C LEU A 68 -5.08 6.81 -10.18
N GLN A 69 -6.34 7.06 -10.53
CA GLN A 69 -7.43 7.04 -9.56
C GLN A 69 -7.71 5.65 -9.00
N ALA A 70 -7.63 4.61 -9.82
CA ALA A 70 -7.77 3.21 -9.39
C ALA A 70 -6.60 2.74 -8.52
N LEU A 71 -5.37 3.15 -8.84
CA LEU A 71 -4.16 2.78 -8.10
C LEU A 71 -4.01 3.53 -6.77
N PHE A 72 -4.34 4.82 -6.76
CA PHE A 72 -4.05 5.72 -5.63
C PHE A 72 -5.30 6.22 -4.89
N GLY A 73 -6.50 5.83 -5.32
CA GLY A 73 -7.74 6.08 -4.58
C GLY A 73 -8.33 7.49 -4.75
N GLY A 74 -7.98 8.20 -5.82
CA GLY A 74 -8.48 9.56 -6.08
C GLY A 74 -8.02 10.59 -5.05
N PRO A 75 -8.50 11.84 -5.13
CA PRO A 75 -8.12 12.89 -4.19
C PRO A 75 -8.61 12.56 -2.78
N ALA A 76 -7.68 12.38 -1.84
CA ALA A 76 -8.02 12.22 -0.43
C ALA A 76 -8.66 13.51 0.11
N PRO A 77 -9.76 13.42 0.88
CA PRO A 77 -10.37 14.59 1.52
C PRO A 77 -9.36 15.25 2.45
N ARG A 78 -9.05 16.53 2.19
CA ARG A 78 -8.14 17.33 3.02
C ARG A 78 -8.84 17.88 4.25
N ALA A 79 -8.11 17.94 5.37
CA ALA A 79 -8.63 18.51 6.61
C ALA A 79 -9.06 19.97 6.39
N GLU A 80 -10.12 20.40 7.07
CA GLU A 80 -10.61 21.77 6.97
C GLU A 80 -9.56 22.80 7.42
N VAL A 81 -8.80 22.46 8.47
CA VAL A 81 -7.69 23.29 8.96
C VAL A 81 -6.61 23.48 7.90
N GLU A 82 -6.26 22.44 7.14
CA GLU A 82 -5.28 22.52 6.04
C GLU A 82 -5.78 23.46 4.95
N ARG A 83 -7.06 23.34 4.56
CA ARG A 83 -7.68 24.21 3.55
C ARG A 83 -7.71 25.67 4.01
N ASN A 84 -8.08 25.92 5.26
CA ASN A 84 -8.12 27.27 5.82
C ASN A 84 -6.72 27.89 5.90
N MET A 85 -5.72 27.13 6.37
CA MET A 85 -4.33 27.60 6.40
C MET A 85 -3.79 27.91 5.00
N LEU A 86 -4.07 27.06 4.00
CA LEU A 86 -3.69 27.32 2.62
C LEU A 86 -4.37 28.58 2.07
N GLN A 87 -5.64 28.81 2.40
CA GLN A 87 -6.38 30.01 1.98
C GLN A 87 -5.79 31.28 2.60
N VAL A 88 -5.48 31.27 3.91
CA VAL A 88 -4.80 32.38 4.59
C VAL A 88 -3.40 32.61 4.04
N ALA A 89 -2.68 31.55 3.69
CA ALA A 89 -1.37 31.61 3.04
C ALA A 89 -1.44 32.07 1.57
N GLY A 90 -2.63 32.31 1.01
CA GLY A 90 -2.81 32.72 -0.37
C GLY A 90 -2.49 31.63 -1.40
N GLY A 91 -2.74 30.36 -1.05
CA GLY A 91 -2.48 29.20 -1.91
C GLY A 91 -3.12 29.29 -3.30
N ASP A 92 -4.27 29.95 -3.42
CA ASP A 92 -4.96 30.18 -4.70
C ASP A 92 -4.21 31.16 -5.63
N GLN A 93 -3.29 31.96 -5.08
CA GLN A 93 -2.43 32.90 -5.81
C GLN A 93 -1.05 32.30 -6.10
N ALA A 94 -0.82 31.03 -5.76
CA ALA A 94 0.48 30.39 -5.98
C ALA A 94 0.76 30.21 -7.48
N VAL A 95 1.95 30.62 -7.92
CA VAL A 95 2.36 30.48 -9.31
C VAL A 95 2.61 29.00 -9.63
N LEU A 96 1.91 28.48 -10.64
CA LEU A 96 2.18 27.15 -11.22
C LEU A 96 3.64 27.08 -11.68
N GLY A 97 4.38 26.11 -11.16
CA GLY A 97 5.82 25.99 -11.45
C GLY A 97 6.69 27.03 -10.73
N ALA A 98 6.28 27.55 -9.57
CA ALA A 98 7.03 28.52 -8.75
C ALA A 98 8.54 28.22 -8.62
N ARG A 99 8.94 26.94 -8.58
CA ARG A 99 10.37 26.54 -8.50
C ARG A 99 11.16 26.78 -9.79
N SER A 100 10.48 26.81 -10.93
CA SER A 100 11.07 27.07 -12.25
C SER A 100 11.16 28.57 -12.55
N VAL A 101 10.25 29.36 -11.99
CA VAL A 101 10.22 30.82 -12.17
C VAL A 101 10.85 31.58 -11.00
N ALA A 102 11.28 30.87 -9.95
CA ALA A 102 11.99 31.46 -8.82
C ALA A 102 13.28 32.14 -9.32
N GLY A 103 13.28 33.47 -9.34
CA GLY A 103 14.40 34.28 -9.82
C GLY A 103 14.23 34.84 -11.24
N ASP A 104 13.06 34.69 -11.88
CA ASP A 104 12.74 35.45 -13.08
C ASP A 104 12.79 36.96 -12.77
N SER A 105 13.50 37.70 -13.62
CA SER A 105 13.58 39.17 -13.60
C SER A 105 12.23 39.89 -13.58
N GLN A 106 11.17 39.26 -14.09
CA GLN A 106 9.81 39.81 -14.09
C GLN A 106 9.04 39.52 -12.79
N THR A 107 9.61 38.74 -11.86
CA THR A 107 8.99 38.48 -10.57
C THR A 107 9.04 39.73 -9.71
N THR A 108 7.89 40.20 -9.25
CA THR A 108 7.82 41.36 -8.34
C THR A 108 8.41 40.97 -6.99
N VAL A 109 9.56 41.54 -6.64
CA VAL A 109 10.23 41.34 -5.36
C VAL A 109 9.98 42.53 -4.43
N VAL A 110 9.61 42.26 -3.18
CA VAL A 110 9.48 43.28 -2.14
C VAL A 110 10.72 43.24 -1.26
N ASN A 111 11.43 44.36 -1.14
CA ASN A 111 12.57 44.46 -0.23
C ASN A 111 12.10 44.41 1.23
N ARG A 112 12.44 43.34 1.94
CA ARG A 112 12.11 43.11 3.35
C ARG A 112 13.32 43.30 4.29
N GLY A 113 14.36 44.01 3.86
CA GLY A 113 15.64 44.08 4.57
C GLY A 113 15.53 44.53 6.03
N THR A 114 14.70 45.54 6.31
CA THR A 114 14.46 46.02 7.68
C THR A 114 13.76 44.97 8.55
N LEU A 115 12.82 44.24 7.98
CA LEU A 115 12.10 43.16 8.66
C LEU A 115 13.05 41.99 8.97
N VAL A 116 13.92 41.61 8.04
CA VAL A 116 14.93 40.56 8.27
C VAL A 116 15.89 40.97 9.37
N GLN A 117 16.37 42.22 9.35
CA GLN A 117 17.24 42.74 10.39
C GLN A 117 16.55 42.75 11.76
N THR A 118 15.27 43.12 11.80
CA THR A 118 14.45 43.07 13.02
C THR A 118 14.32 41.63 13.54
N ILE A 119 14.07 40.65 12.66
CA ILE A 119 13.95 39.23 13.06
C ILE A 119 15.26 38.69 13.63
N MET A 120 16.39 39.03 13.01
CA MET A 120 17.72 38.63 13.50
C MET A 120 18.05 39.16 14.91
N GLN A 121 17.38 40.23 15.32
CA GLN A 121 17.60 40.90 16.60
C GLN A 121 16.58 40.51 17.66
N LEU A 122 15.55 39.72 17.29
CA LEU A 122 14.53 39.26 18.23
C LEU A 122 15.12 38.19 19.16
N PRO A 123 14.90 38.30 20.48
CA PRO A 123 15.12 37.20 21.41
C PRO A 123 14.25 35.99 21.04
N GLU A 124 14.71 34.79 21.39
CA GLU A 124 13.92 33.56 21.24
C GLU A 124 12.65 33.64 22.09
N GLY A 125 11.50 33.36 21.48
CA GLY A 125 10.20 33.40 22.15
C GLY A 125 9.03 33.49 21.17
N ASP A 126 7.82 33.42 21.70
CA ASP A 126 6.61 33.53 20.90
C ASP A 126 6.51 34.92 20.26
N GLY A 127 6.20 34.95 18.96
CA GLY A 127 5.94 36.18 18.24
C GLY A 127 4.61 36.80 18.66
N ARG A 128 4.47 38.13 18.52
CA ARG A 128 3.21 38.85 18.80
C ARG A 128 2.04 38.42 17.94
N GLU A 129 2.31 37.87 16.76
CA GLU A 129 1.31 37.58 15.72
C GLU A 129 0.78 36.14 15.77
N ALA A 130 1.56 35.20 16.30
CA ALA A 130 1.16 33.79 16.32
C ALA A 130 1.92 32.99 17.39
N SER A 131 1.19 32.17 18.15
CA SER A 131 1.73 31.10 18.99
C SER A 131 1.06 29.77 18.61
N VAL A 132 1.81 28.68 18.67
CA VAL A 132 1.30 27.32 18.46
C VAL A 132 1.65 26.49 19.69
N THR A 133 0.63 25.96 20.35
CA THR A 133 0.82 24.95 21.40
C THR A 133 0.68 23.58 20.77
N THR A 134 1.71 22.76 20.86
CA THR A 134 1.62 21.35 20.45
C THR A 134 0.74 20.58 21.44
N PRO A 135 -0.13 19.68 20.98
CA PRO A 135 -0.88 18.81 21.87
C PRO A 135 0.10 17.95 22.68
N GLN A 136 0.13 18.12 24.01
CA GLN A 136 0.89 17.22 24.87
C GLN A 136 0.20 15.85 24.87
N PRO A 137 0.92 14.75 24.56
CA PRO A 137 0.35 13.42 24.73
C PRO A 137 0.06 13.22 26.21
N SER A 138 -1.21 12.97 26.54
CA SER A 138 -1.61 12.59 27.89
C SER A 138 -0.87 11.30 28.26
N ALA A 139 0.05 11.38 29.23
CA ALA A 139 0.58 10.20 29.89
C ALA A 139 -0.58 9.51 30.62
N GLN A 140 -1.01 8.37 30.07
CA GLN A 140 -1.74 7.34 30.80
C GLN A 140 -0.90 6.08 30.76
#